data_AF-G0EEQ7-F1
#
_entry.id   AF-G0EEQ7-F1
#
_cell.length_a   1.000
_cell.length_b   1.000
_cell.length_c   1.000
_cell.angle_alpha   90.00
_cell.angle_beta   90.00
_cell.angle_gamma   90.00
#
_symmetry.space_group_name_H-M   'P 1'
#
loop_
_entity.id
_entity.type
_entity.pdbx_description
1 polymer ?
#
loop_
_entity_poly.entity_id
_entity_poly.type
_entity_poly.pdbx_seq_one_letter_code
_entity_poly.pdbx_strand_id
1 'polypeptide(L)'
;MAGRVASLLEGWRRVWLLPFLHVIIERGGASTREVADTLGVRTTLVKSALYALRRAGVIVKINEGERVRYVPAPGVAEEYSKLFRIVKLDGDYAAFTGSHYIYVDIKKSRVSSWVLPEYIVEKVLEAYQRMKDARPSEIGRALGLHGRTVSRALRVSRFLGLAPQRVEDEGSLGNRA
;
A
#
# COMPACT_ATOMS: atom_id res chain seq x y z
N MET A 1 -21.35 14.21 -3.33
CA MET A 1 -20.62 14.08 -2.05
C MET A 1 -19.53 13.04 -2.24
N ALA A 2 -18.26 13.38 -2.02
CA ALA A 2 -17.21 12.36 -1.99
C ALA A 2 -17.50 11.40 -0.84
N GLY A 3 -17.39 10.09 -1.07
CA GLY A 3 -17.61 9.09 -0.03
C GLY A 3 -16.58 9.20 1.10
N ARG A 4 -16.81 8.49 2.21
CA ARG A 4 -15.96 8.60 3.41
C ARG A 4 -14.56 8.05 3.16
N VAL A 5 -14.46 7.01 2.33
CA VAL A 5 -13.18 6.40 1.95
C VAL A 5 -12.43 7.31 0.98
N ALA A 6 -13.12 7.89 -0.01
CA ALA A 6 -12.51 8.89 -0.89
C ALA A 6 -11.97 10.10 -0.11
N SER A 7 -12.74 10.59 0.87
CA SER A 7 -12.34 11.72 1.73
C SER A 7 -11.14 11.38 2.64
N LEU A 8 -11.05 10.13 3.14
CA LEU A 8 -9.88 9.67 3.89
C LEU A 8 -8.59 9.82 3.08
N LEU A 9 -8.68 9.58 1.77
CA LEU A 9 -7.56 9.50 0.85
C LEU A 9 -7.34 10.80 0.07
N GLU A 10 -8.13 11.82 0.37
CA GLU A 10 -8.02 13.15 -0.23
C GLU A 10 -6.60 13.70 -0.11
N GLY A 11 -6.06 14.16 -1.24
CA GLY A 11 -4.67 14.64 -1.34
C GLY A 11 -3.61 13.57 -1.12
N TRP A 12 -3.96 12.28 -1.16
CA TRP A 12 -3.06 11.12 -1.07
C TRP A 12 -2.26 11.03 0.25
N ARG A 13 -2.56 11.85 1.25
CA ARG A 13 -1.73 11.97 2.47
C ARG A 13 -1.87 10.79 3.43
N ARG A 14 -2.94 10.00 3.28
CA ARG A 14 -3.29 8.92 4.21
C ARG A 14 -3.43 7.55 3.55
N VAL A 15 -2.88 7.39 2.36
CA VAL A 15 -2.88 6.09 1.65
C VAL A 15 -2.18 4.97 2.44
N TRP A 16 -1.28 5.33 3.36
CA TRP A 16 -0.65 4.38 4.29
C TRP A 16 -1.65 3.70 5.25
N LEU A 17 -2.87 4.23 5.41
CA LEU A 17 -3.93 3.60 6.22
C LEU A 17 -4.62 2.44 5.50
N LEU A 18 -4.44 2.30 4.18
CA LEU A 18 -5.15 1.31 3.37
C LEU A 18 -4.97 -0.13 3.86
N PRO A 19 -3.78 -0.62 4.24
CA PRO A 19 -3.63 -1.99 4.72
C PRO A 19 -4.40 -2.25 6.01
N PHE A 20 -4.46 -1.26 6.90
CA PHE A 20 -5.21 -1.38 8.17
C PHE A 20 -6.71 -1.46 7.91
N LEU A 21 -7.22 -0.61 7.02
CA LEU A 21 -8.62 -0.65 6.60
C LEU A 21 -8.94 -1.96 5.87
N HIS A 22 -8.05 -2.42 5.00
CA HIS A 22 -8.19 -3.67 4.26
C HIS A 22 -8.42 -4.86 5.21
N VAL A 23 -7.54 -5.01 6.21
CA VAL A 23 -7.63 -6.11 7.18
C VAL A 23 -8.94 -6.06 7.97
N ILE A 24 -9.41 -4.87 8.33
CA ILE A 24 -10.68 -4.70 9.05
C ILE A 24 -11.86 -5.11 8.17
N ILE A 25 -11.86 -4.69 6.89
CA ILE A 25 -12.92 -5.01 5.94
C ILE A 25 -12.95 -6.51 5.64
N GLU A 26 -11.81 -7.10 5.26
CA GLU A 26 -11.75 -8.52 4.90
C GLU A 26 -12.18 -9.45 6.04
N ARG A 27 -11.89 -9.07 7.29
CA ARG A 27 -12.28 -9.85 8.47
C ARG A 27 -13.70 -9.55 8.98
N GLY A 28 -14.40 -8.58 8.38
CA GLY A 28 -15.66 -8.05 8.92
C GLY A 28 -15.52 -7.35 10.27
N GLY A 29 -14.29 -7.05 10.69
CA GLY A 29 -13.94 -6.51 11.99
C GLY A 29 -12.65 -7.09 12.54
N ALA A 30 -11.90 -6.30 13.33
CA ALA A 30 -10.68 -6.78 13.97
C ALA A 30 -10.33 -5.96 15.23
N SER A 31 -9.69 -6.62 16.20
CA SER A 31 -9.02 -6.00 17.34
C SER A 31 -7.66 -5.42 16.94
N THR A 32 -7.09 -4.57 17.80
CA THR A 32 -5.73 -4.02 17.58
C THR A 32 -4.67 -5.11 17.42
N ARG A 33 -4.78 -6.22 18.15
CA ARG A 33 -3.81 -7.32 18.10
C ARG A 33 -3.93 -8.12 16.80
N GLU A 34 -5.15 -8.46 16.38
CA GLU A 34 -5.39 -9.16 15.11
C GLU A 34 -4.86 -8.36 13.91
N VAL A 35 -5.04 -7.04 13.90
CA VAL A 35 -4.48 -6.17 12.85
C VAL A 35 -2.95 -6.14 12.90
N ALA A 36 -2.36 -6.02 14.10
CA ALA A 36 -0.91 -6.01 14.29
C ALA A 36 -0.27 -7.30 13.77
N ASP A 37 -0.83 -8.44 14.15
CA ASP A 37 -0.34 -9.77 13.78
C ASP A 37 -0.51 -10.01 12.27
N THR A 38 -1.64 -9.60 11.69
CA THR A 38 -1.89 -9.74 10.24
C THR A 38 -0.92 -8.93 9.38
N LEU A 39 -0.57 -7.72 9.82
CA LEU A 39 0.33 -6.82 9.10
C LEU A 39 1.80 -6.95 9.52
N GLY A 40 2.12 -7.74 10.56
CA GLY A 40 3.47 -7.86 11.09
C GLY A 40 4.03 -6.56 11.70
N VAL A 41 3.18 -5.68 12.24
CA VAL A 41 3.57 -4.35 12.75
C VAL A 41 3.37 -4.21 14.26
N ARG A 42 4.03 -3.21 14.85
CA ARG A 42 3.83 -2.87 16.27
C ARG A 42 2.39 -2.39 16.54
N THR A 43 1.83 -2.81 17.67
CA THR A 43 0.48 -2.41 18.11
C THR A 43 0.33 -0.90 18.28
N THR A 44 1.39 -0.17 18.62
CA THR A 44 1.38 1.31 18.69
C THR A 44 1.07 1.94 17.34
N LEU A 45 1.63 1.41 16.25
CA LEU A 45 1.34 1.88 14.89
C LEU A 45 -0.12 1.59 14.51
N VAL A 46 -0.62 0.40 14.87
CA VAL A 46 -2.02 0.03 14.67
C VAL A 46 -2.95 0.97 15.42
N LYS A 47 -2.69 1.28 16.71
CA LYS A 47 -3.51 2.20 17.49
C LYS A 47 -3.60 3.58 16.83
N SER A 48 -2.49 4.10 16.33
CA SER A 48 -2.45 5.36 15.58
C SER A 48 -3.28 5.31 14.30
N ALA A 49 -3.16 4.22 13.53
CA ALA A 49 -3.96 4.01 12.31
C ALA A 49 -5.46 3.91 12.60
N LEU A 50 -5.86 3.10 13.59
CA LEU A 50 -7.24 2.93 14.02
C LEU A 50 -7.84 4.24 14.54
N TYR A 51 -7.06 5.04 15.29
CA TYR A 51 -7.50 6.36 15.71
C TYR A 51 -7.79 7.27 14.51
N ALA A 52 -6.91 7.30 13.51
CA ALA A 52 -7.08 8.10 12.31
C ALA A 52 -8.30 7.65 11.48
N LEU A 53 -8.47 6.35 11.27
CA LEU A 53 -9.61 5.76 10.56
C LEU A 53 -10.94 6.04 11.27
N ARG A 54 -10.96 5.93 12.61
CA ARG A 54 -12.15 6.24 13.42
C ARG A 54 -12.48 7.73 13.37
N ARG A 55 -11.48 8.61 13.47
CA ARG A 55 -11.67 10.06 13.37
C ARG A 55 -12.21 10.49 12.00
N ALA A 56 -11.89 9.73 10.95
CA ALA A 56 -12.45 9.92 9.62
C ALA A 56 -13.84 9.29 9.42
N GLY A 57 -14.41 8.61 10.43
CA GLY A 57 -15.73 7.98 10.34
C GLY A 57 -15.78 6.75 9.42
N VAL A 58 -14.62 6.17 9.11
CA VAL A 58 -14.48 5.01 8.21
C VAL A 58 -14.66 3.69 8.97
N ILE A 59 -14.31 3.67 10.25
CA ILE A 59 -14.52 2.53 11.14
C ILE A 59 -15.20 3.01 12.43
N VAL A 60 -15.89 2.09 13.10
CA VAL A 60 -16.46 2.29 14.42
C VAL A 60 -15.85 1.29 15.41
N LYS A 61 -15.76 1.70 16.68
CA LYS A 61 -15.31 0.85 17.78
C LYS A 61 -16.55 0.22 18.42
N ILE A 62 -16.58 -1.10 18.51
CA ILE A 62 -17.62 -1.88 19.18
C ILE A 62 -17.00 -2.60 20.37
N ASN A 63 -17.74 -2.65 21.48
CA ASN A 63 -17.39 -3.47 22.63
C ASN A 63 -18.24 -4.74 22.58
N GLU A 64 -17.58 -5.90 22.42
CA GLU A 64 -18.19 -7.22 22.46
C GLU A 64 -17.77 -7.89 23.78
N GLY A 65 -18.58 -7.68 24.82
CA GLY A 65 -18.22 -8.04 26.19
C GLY A 65 -16.96 -7.31 26.64
N GLU A 66 -15.92 -8.07 27.01
CA GLU A 66 -14.62 -7.53 27.42
C GLU A 66 -13.69 -7.20 26.24
N ARG A 67 -14.09 -7.53 25.01
CA ARG A 67 -13.24 -7.37 23.82
C ARG A 67 -13.62 -6.12 23.04
N VAL A 68 -12.59 -5.38 22.61
CA VAL A 68 -12.73 -4.25 21.69
C VAL A 68 -12.50 -4.72 20.25
N ARG A 69 -13.48 -4.51 19.38
CA ARG A 69 -13.35 -4.69 17.92
C ARG A 69 -13.57 -3.38 17.19
N TYR A 70 -12.92 -3.27 16.04
CA TYR A 70 -13.12 -2.19 15.10
C TYR A 70 -13.75 -2.78 13.85
N VAL A 71 -14.87 -2.22 13.41
CA VAL A 71 -15.60 -2.69 12.21
C VAL A 71 -15.77 -1.54 11.21
N PRO A 72 -15.93 -1.83 9.91
CA PRO A 72 -16.26 -0.80 8.93
C PRO A 72 -17.56 -0.09 9.30
N ALA A 73 -17.63 1.23 9.10
CA ALA A 73 -18.91 1.94 9.22
C ALA A 73 -19.87 1.50 8.08
N PRO A 74 -21.19 1.67 8.23
CA PRO A 74 -22.14 1.31 7.18
C PRO A 74 -21.78 1.92 5.81
N GLY A 75 -21.83 1.11 4.76
CA GLY A 75 -21.49 1.50 3.38
C GLY A 75 -19.99 1.60 3.06
N VAL A 76 -19.09 1.62 4.06
CA VAL A 76 -17.65 1.78 3.83
C VAL A 76 -17.05 0.60 3.08
N ALA A 77 -17.44 -0.63 3.43
CA ALA A 77 -16.91 -1.83 2.76
C ALA A 77 -17.26 -1.86 1.27
N GLU A 78 -18.47 -1.43 0.92
CA GLU A 78 -18.94 -1.33 -0.47
C GLU A 78 -18.26 -0.17 -1.22
N GLU A 79 -18.12 0.99 -0.58
CA GLU A 79 -17.37 2.12 -1.16
C GLU A 79 -15.91 1.72 -1.42
N TYR A 80 -15.30 1.02 -0.48
CA TYR A 80 -13.93 0.55 -0.57
C TYR A 80 -13.72 -0.42 -1.74
N SER A 81 -14.60 -1.41 -1.93
CA SER A 81 -14.48 -2.37 -3.03
C SER A 81 -14.68 -1.73 -4.41
N LYS A 82 -15.50 -0.68 -4.50
CA LYS A 82 -15.68 0.11 -5.73
C LYS A 82 -14.46 0.95 -6.08
N LEU A 83 -13.77 1.48 -5.07
CA LEU A 83 -12.65 2.39 -5.26
C LEU A 83 -11.29 1.70 -5.41
N PHE A 84 -11.12 0.53 -4.79
CA PHE A 84 -9.82 -0.14 -4.72
C PHE A 84 -9.89 -1.57 -5.19
N ARG A 85 -9.09 -1.88 -6.22
CA ARG A 85 -8.64 -3.25 -6.48
C ARG A 85 -7.31 -3.45 -5.78
N ILE A 86 -7.32 -4.19 -4.67
CA ILE A 86 -6.14 -4.43 -3.85
C ILE A 86 -5.55 -5.80 -4.14
N VAL A 87 -4.23 -5.83 -4.25
CA VAL A 87 -3.43 -7.04 -4.34
C VAL A 87 -2.44 -7.03 -3.17
N LYS A 88 -2.17 -8.21 -2.61
CA LYS A 88 -1.21 -8.42 -1.52
C LYS A 88 -0.10 -9.35 -2.01
N LEU A 89 1.16 -8.97 -1.83
CA LEU A 89 2.33 -9.80 -2.15
C LEU A 89 3.42 -9.57 -1.10
N ASP A 90 3.97 -10.63 -0.53
CA ASP A 90 5.09 -10.61 0.42
C ASP A 90 4.93 -9.64 1.62
N GLY A 91 3.69 -9.42 2.07
CA GLY A 91 3.38 -8.51 3.19
C GLY A 91 3.15 -7.05 2.78
N ASP A 92 3.39 -6.71 1.51
CA ASP A 92 3.10 -5.41 0.93
C ASP A 92 1.72 -5.38 0.26
N TYR A 93 1.23 -4.16 0.05
CA TYR A 93 -0.07 -3.89 -0.55
C TYR A 93 0.09 -2.98 -1.75
N ALA A 94 -0.59 -3.31 -2.85
CA ALA A 94 -0.82 -2.36 -3.92
C ALA A 94 -2.32 -2.20 -4.18
N ALA A 95 -2.73 -1.00 -4.56
CA ALA A 95 -4.09 -0.69 -4.94
C ALA A 95 -4.09 0.09 -6.25
N PHE A 96 -5.06 -0.18 -7.11
CA PHE A 96 -5.35 0.66 -8.28
C PHE A 96 -6.65 1.43 -8.07
N THR A 97 -6.62 2.73 -8.36
CA THR A 97 -7.76 3.65 -8.20
C THR A 97 -8.35 4.12 -9.53
N GLY A 98 -8.07 3.41 -10.62
CA GLY A 98 -8.53 3.78 -11.98
C GLY A 98 -7.59 4.69 -12.77
N SER A 99 -6.73 5.47 -12.08
CA SER A 99 -5.75 6.36 -12.74
C SER A 99 -4.40 6.44 -12.01
N HIS A 100 -4.34 5.87 -10.82
CA HIS A 100 -3.16 5.89 -9.97
C HIS A 100 -2.96 4.52 -9.34
N TYR A 101 -1.68 4.14 -9.23
CA TYR A 101 -1.23 3.04 -8.42
C TYR A 101 -0.79 3.56 -7.06
N ILE A 102 -1.27 2.90 -6.02
CA ILE A 102 -0.82 3.07 -4.65
C ILE A 102 -0.01 1.84 -4.31
N TYR A 103 1.19 2.02 -3.78
CA TYR A 103 1.98 0.94 -3.22
C TYR A 103 2.33 1.28 -1.77
N VAL A 104 2.19 0.30 -0.90
CA VAL A 104 2.39 0.41 0.54
C VAL A 104 3.34 -0.69 1.00
N ASP A 105 4.53 -0.27 1.43
CA ASP A 105 5.59 -1.10 2.01
C ASP A 105 5.40 -1.15 3.53
N ILE A 106 5.25 -2.35 4.06
CA ILE A 106 4.95 -2.58 5.47
C ILE A 106 6.16 -3.17 6.17
N LYS A 107 6.70 -2.42 7.14
CA LYS A 107 7.76 -2.86 8.04
C LYS A 107 7.28 -2.84 9.47
N LYS A 108 7.90 -3.67 10.31
CA LYS A 108 7.53 -3.83 11.74
C LYS A 108 7.29 -2.52 12.49
N SER A 109 8.10 -1.48 12.24
CA SER A 109 8.02 -0.18 12.91
C SER A 109 7.50 0.96 12.03
N ARG A 110 7.26 0.75 10.74
CA ARG A 110 6.93 1.83 9.79
C ARG A 110 6.12 1.30 8.62
N VAL A 111 5.09 2.05 8.24
CA VAL A 111 4.41 1.89 6.95
C VAL A 111 4.82 3.04 6.05
N SER A 112 5.32 2.70 4.86
CA SER A 112 5.68 3.66 3.82
C SER A 112 4.72 3.50 2.65
N SER A 113 4.38 4.58 1.98
CA SER A 113 3.40 4.55 0.90
C SER A 113 3.76 5.53 -0.19
N TRP A 114 3.42 5.16 -1.42
CA TRP A 114 3.67 5.97 -2.60
C TRP A 114 2.46 5.91 -3.52
N VAL A 115 2.20 7.03 -4.17
CA VAL A 115 1.18 7.14 -5.21
C VAL A 115 1.89 7.51 -6.50
N LEU A 116 1.60 6.77 -7.56
CA LEU A 116 2.15 6.95 -8.88
C LEU A 116 1.00 7.03 -9.88
N PRO A 117 0.96 8.04 -10.76
CA PRO A 117 0.04 8.02 -11.89
C PRO A 117 0.27 6.80 -12.78
N GLU A 118 -0.80 6.23 -13.33
CA GLU A 118 -0.74 5.07 -14.22
C GLU A 118 0.20 5.31 -15.41
N TYR A 119 0.07 6.46 -16.07
CA TYR A 119 0.90 6.81 -17.23
C TYR A 119 2.41 6.82 -16.92
N ILE A 120 2.81 7.07 -15.66
CA ILE A 120 4.23 7.00 -15.25
C ILE A 120 4.68 5.54 -15.17
N VAL A 121 3.82 4.67 -14.62
CA VAL A 121 4.11 3.23 -14.50
C VAL A 121 4.23 2.60 -15.89
N GLU A 122 3.31 2.93 -16.80
CA GLU A 122 3.33 2.46 -18.19
C GLU A 122 4.59 2.92 -18.93
N LYS A 123 4.90 4.22 -18.91
CA LYS A 123 6.10 4.77 -19.56
C LYS A 123 7.39 4.13 -19.04
N VAL A 124 7.47 3.90 -17.73
CA VAL A 124 8.63 3.25 -17.11
C VAL A 124 8.72 1.79 -17.54
N LEU A 125 7.60 1.07 -17.60
CA LEU A 125 7.56 -0.32 -18.03
C LEU A 125 7.99 -0.47 -19.50
N GLU A 126 7.46 0.36 -20.39
CA GLU A 126 7.84 0.38 -21.80
C GLU A 126 9.33 0.68 -22.00
N ALA A 127 9.87 1.63 -21.23
CA ALA A 127 11.29 1.96 -21.28
C ALA A 127 12.15 0.80 -20.76
N TYR A 128 11.73 0.15 -19.67
CA TYR A 128 12.42 -1.02 -19.12
C TYR A 128 12.47 -2.20 -20.10
N GLN A 129 11.37 -2.47 -20.80
CA GLN A 129 11.30 -3.54 -21.81
C GLN A 129 12.20 -3.26 -23.02
N ARG A 130 12.34 -1.98 -23.42
CA ARG A 130 13.21 -1.55 -24.53
C ARG A 130 14.69 -1.54 -24.14
N MET A 131 15.01 -0.99 -22.97
CA MET A 131 16.37 -0.75 -22.50
C MET A 131 16.91 -1.91 -21.66
N LYS A 132 16.61 -3.16 -22.05
CA LYS A 132 16.91 -4.40 -21.30
C LYS A 132 18.16 -4.29 -20.42
N ASP A 133 18.01 -4.63 -19.14
CA ASP A 133 19.00 -4.55 -18.07
C ASP A 133 19.41 -3.16 -17.55
N ALA A 134 18.91 -2.08 -18.13
CA ALA A 134 19.15 -0.72 -17.63
C ALA A 134 18.76 -0.58 -16.15
N ARG A 135 19.62 0.13 -15.42
CA ARG A 135 19.38 0.52 -14.03
C ARG A 135 18.27 1.56 -13.97
N PRO A 136 17.51 1.64 -12.86
CA PRO A 136 16.47 2.66 -12.68
C PRO A 136 16.95 4.10 -12.90
N SER A 137 18.23 4.39 -12.62
CA SER A 137 18.84 5.71 -12.88
C SER A 137 18.98 6.03 -14.36
N GLU A 138 19.26 5.04 -15.20
CA GLU A 138 19.47 5.20 -16.64
C GLU A 138 18.12 5.41 -17.34
N ILE A 139 17.13 4.59 -16.98
CA ILE A 139 15.73 4.77 -17.40
C ILE A 139 15.21 6.14 -16.95
N GLY A 140 15.54 6.55 -15.71
CA GLY A 140 15.18 7.86 -15.19
C GLY A 140 15.75 9.00 -16.03
N ARG A 141 17.04 8.93 -16.39
CA ARG A 141 17.67 9.93 -17.26
C ARG A 141 17.00 9.99 -18.64
N ALA A 142 16.70 8.84 -19.24
CA ALA A 142 16.05 8.76 -20.55
C ALA A 142 14.63 9.35 -20.54
N LEU A 143 13.89 9.20 -19.43
CA LEU A 143 12.51 9.66 -19.28
C LEU A 143 12.38 11.05 -18.63
N GLY A 144 13.48 11.69 -18.22
CA GLY A 144 13.45 12.91 -17.42
C GLY A 144 12.82 12.72 -16.02
N LEU A 145 12.87 11.50 -15.49
CA LEU A 145 12.31 11.12 -14.19
C LEU A 145 13.41 10.88 -13.15
N HIS A 146 13.10 11.18 -11.89
CA HIS A 146 13.99 10.83 -10.79
C HIS A 146 14.09 9.30 -10.64
N GLY A 147 15.29 8.75 -10.46
CA GLY A 147 15.51 7.29 -10.38
C GLY A 147 14.66 6.59 -9.31
N ARG A 148 14.39 7.25 -8.18
CA ARG A 148 13.44 6.72 -7.15
C ARG A 148 12.02 6.51 -7.68
N THR A 149 11.53 7.39 -8.55
CA THR A 149 10.20 7.26 -9.18
C THR A 149 10.17 6.03 -10.08
N VAL A 150 11.22 5.84 -10.87
CA VAL A 150 11.40 4.66 -11.73
C VAL A 150 11.46 3.39 -10.91
N SER A 151 12.27 3.34 -9.84
CA SER A 151 12.35 2.17 -8.96
C SER A 151 11.00 1.79 -8.36
N ARG A 152 10.19 2.78 -7.95
CA ARG A 152 8.84 2.54 -7.41
C ARG A 152 7.89 2.05 -8.50
N ALA A 153 7.91 2.67 -9.68
CA ALA A 153 7.10 2.25 -10.81
C ALA A 153 7.40 0.80 -11.21
N LEU A 154 8.68 0.42 -11.33
CA LEU A 154 9.07 -0.97 -11.60
C LEU A 154 8.66 -1.93 -10.48
N ARG A 155 8.62 -1.48 -9.23
CA ARG A 155 8.12 -2.31 -8.13
C ARG A 155 6.61 -2.53 -8.25
N VAL A 156 5.85 -1.48 -8.57
CA VAL A 156 4.42 -1.60 -8.89
C VAL A 156 4.21 -2.54 -10.07
N SER A 157 4.94 -2.39 -11.18
CA SER A 157 4.82 -3.26 -12.35
C SER A 157 5.10 -4.73 -12.02
N ARG A 158 6.11 -5.02 -11.19
CA ARG A 158 6.40 -6.38 -10.70
C ARG A 158 5.25 -6.92 -9.85
N PHE A 159 4.72 -6.09 -8.96
CA PHE A 159 3.59 -6.46 -8.11
C PHE A 159 2.33 -6.80 -8.92
N LEU A 160 2.16 -6.17 -10.08
CA LEU A 160 1.08 -6.45 -11.03
C LEU A 160 1.38 -7.63 -11.98
N GLY A 161 2.55 -8.26 -11.87
CA GLY A 161 2.99 -9.33 -12.78
C GLY A 161 3.36 -8.85 -14.19
N LEU A 162 3.51 -7.54 -14.40
CA LEU A 162 3.80 -6.93 -15.70
C LEU A 162 5.31 -6.81 -15.99
N ALA A 163 6.15 -6.92 -14.96
CA ALA A 163 7.60 -6.91 -15.09
C ALA A 163 8.20 -8.15 -14.41
N PRO A 164 9.27 -8.74 -14.97
CA PRO A 164 9.94 -9.87 -14.35
C PRO A 164 10.50 -9.49 -12.98
N GLN A 165 10.35 -10.40 -12.01
CA GLN A 165 11.11 -10.37 -10.77
C GLN A 165 12.59 -10.44 -11.17
N ARG A 166 13.38 -9.39 -10.93
CA ARG A 166 14.83 -9.59 -10.90
C ARG A 166 15.08 -10.55 -9.75
N VAL A 167 15.63 -11.73 -10.06
CA VAL A 167 16.25 -12.58 -9.06
C VAL A 167 17.31 -11.71 -8.42
N GLU A 168 17.04 -11.20 -7.22
CA GLU A 168 18.09 -10.58 -6.42
C GLU A 168 19.04 -11.72 -6.11
N ASP A 169 20.26 -11.67 -6.68
CA ASP A 169 21.32 -12.61 -6.37
C ASP A 169 21.44 -12.74 -4.85
N GLU A 170 21.23 -13.95 -4.34
CA GLU A 170 21.79 -14.37 -3.07
C GLU A 170 23.32 -14.21 -3.17
N GLY A 171 23.87 -13.09 -2.70
CA GLY A 171 25.32 -12.94 -2.76
C GLY A 171 25.90 -11.55 -2.53
N SER A 172 25.95 -11.12 -1.26
CA SER A 172 27.06 -10.35 -0.67
C SER A 172 26.71 -10.08 0.80
N LEU A 173 26.88 -11.07 1.68
CA LEU A 173 28.09 -11.26 2.50
C LEU A 173 28.42 -10.06 3.40
N GLY A 174 28.45 -10.36 4.70
CA GLY A 174 29.70 -10.33 5.46
C GLY A 174 30.34 -8.97 5.72
N ASN A 175 30.64 -8.74 7.00
CA ASN A 175 31.50 -7.69 7.54
C ASN A 175 31.00 -6.26 7.40
N ARG A 176 30.51 -5.71 8.51
CA ARG A 176 31.18 -4.56 9.15
C ARG A 176 31.15 -4.72 10.68
N ALA A 177 32.37 -4.85 11.21
CA ALA A 177 32.92 -4.54 12.54
C ALA A 177 31.95 -4.36 13.72
#